data_AF-A0A0F2L7K5-F1
#
_entry.id   AF-A0A0F2L7K5-F1
#
_cell.length_a   1.000
_cell.length_b   1.000
_cell.length_c   1.000
_cell.angle_alpha   90.00
_cell.angle_beta   90.00
_cell.angle_gamma   90.00
#
_symmetry.space_group_name_H-M   'P 1'
#
loop_
_entity.id
_entity.type
_entity.pdbx_description
1 polymer ?
#
loop_
_entity_poly.entity_id
_entity_poly.type
_entity_poly.pdbx_seq_one_letter_code
_entity_poly.pdbx_strand_id
1 'polypeptide(L)'
;MLASLALVRRGGREVKIEVYNAVEAEEGYSMVMTHMERVRRIYLEPLTDPDGGEGLALRSLLTAAPLALLYSCRDVQGGVEDVKEALNKYIEGTKVGEGQISRAELPEAEVLYSKLLAREACRYAGQQAGDASGGYGLKDLRGAAKVFQAVSYLHEIIVVKRELQRLDEAFKKLGETSKCSERNEWLYSELNCVDDKRRSYEECRKDEEYEKAKKHVGEPMVRNFIAHAGLLDSLVVLRCGGRADYRDWEAAKNILWSYGGLGTASKAAGEGGQRRSAERRL
;
A
#
# COMPACT_ATOMS: atom_id res chain seq x y z
N MET A 1 9.09 -17.21 -7.51
CA MET A 1 7.74 -16.60 -7.49
C MET A 1 6.86 -17.13 -6.35
N LEU A 2 6.42 -18.40 -6.32
CA LEU A 2 5.51 -18.89 -5.26
C LEU A 2 6.09 -18.82 -3.82
N ALA A 3 7.38 -19.12 -3.65
CA ALA A 3 8.06 -18.97 -2.36
C ALA A 3 8.02 -17.52 -1.84
N SER A 4 8.05 -16.55 -2.75
CA SER A 4 7.96 -15.13 -2.43
C SER A 4 6.54 -14.76 -1.94
N LEU A 5 5.46 -15.30 -2.51
CA LEU A 5 4.09 -15.11 -1.97
C LEU A 5 3.96 -15.63 -0.53
N ALA A 6 4.64 -16.73 -0.20
CA ALA A 6 4.62 -17.27 1.15
C ALA A 6 5.23 -16.29 2.19
N LEU A 7 6.20 -15.46 1.80
CA LEU A 7 6.75 -14.39 2.67
C LEU A 7 5.66 -13.38 3.05
N VAL A 8 4.92 -12.85 2.06
CA VAL A 8 3.84 -11.88 2.29
C VAL A 8 2.68 -12.53 3.06
N ARG A 9 2.25 -13.73 2.66
CA ARG A 9 1.11 -14.43 3.26
C ARG A 9 1.31 -14.72 4.75
N ARG A 10 2.53 -15.11 5.15
CA ARG A 10 2.87 -15.53 6.52
C ARG A 10 3.55 -14.42 7.34
N GLY A 11 3.89 -13.28 6.74
CA GLY A 11 4.75 -12.27 7.37
C GLY A 11 6.11 -12.84 7.77
N GLY A 12 6.62 -13.81 7.01
CA GLY A 12 7.89 -14.49 7.28
C GLY A 12 9.08 -13.63 6.87
N ARG A 13 10.21 -13.78 7.56
CA ARG A 13 11.47 -13.10 7.20
C ARG A 13 12.28 -13.83 6.12
N GLU A 14 12.06 -15.14 5.99
CA GLU A 14 12.82 -16.01 5.11
C GLU A 14 11.98 -17.24 4.74
N VAL A 15 12.10 -17.70 3.50
CA VAL A 15 11.60 -18.98 3.02
C VAL A 15 12.80 -19.77 2.53
N LYS A 16 13.01 -20.95 3.11
CA LYS A 16 14.03 -21.90 2.67
C LYS A 16 13.43 -22.81 1.61
N ILE A 17 14.08 -22.89 0.45
CA ILE A 17 13.75 -23.81 -0.63
C ILE A 17 14.85 -24.87 -0.65
N GLU A 18 14.45 -26.14 -0.62
CA GLU A 18 15.34 -27.27 -0.77
C GLU A 18 14.78 -28.16 -1.89
N VAL A 19 15.61 -28.46 -2.88
CA VAL A 19 15.25 -29.36 -3.99
C VAL A 19 16.07 -30.63 -3.83
N TYR A 20 15.38 -31.76 -3.82
CA TYR A 20 15.98 -33.07 -3.74
C TYR A 20 15.71 -33.81 -5.04
N ASN A 21 16.70 -34.53 -5.53
CA ASN A 21 16.57 -35.38 -6.70
C ASN A 21 16.96 -36.81 -6.31
N ALA A 22 16.19 -37.77 -6.79
CA ALA A 22 16.57 -39.17 -6.67
C ALA A 22 17.67 -39.47 -7.69
N VAL A 23 18.80 -39.98 -7.22
CA VAL A 23 19.89 -40.45 -8.07
C VAL A 23 20.13 -41.92 -7.82
N GLU A 24 20.39 -42.64 -8.91
CA GLU A 24 20.68 -44.07 -8.87
C GLU A 24 21.98 -44.31 -8.10
N ALA A 25 21.95 -45.29 -7.19
CA ALA A 25 23.06 -45.71 -6.35
C ALA A 25 23.23 -47.23 -6.45
N GLU A 26 24.34 -47.76 -5.94
CA GLU A 26 24.66 -49.20 -6.02
C GLU A 26 23.54 -50.11 -5.46
N GLU A 27 22.79 -49.62 -4.46
CA GLU A 27 21.61 -50.28 -3.91
C GLU A 27 20.35 -49.38 -4.04
N GLY A 28 19.91 -49.11 -5.26
CA GLY A 28 18.61 -48.47 -5.53
C GLY A 28 18.72 -46.96 -5.77
N TYR A 29 17.97 -46.15 -5.02
CA TYR A 29 17.93 -44.70 -5.20
C TYR A 29 18.30 -43.98 -3.90
N SER A 30 19.19 -43.00 -4.01
CA SER A 30 19.50 -42.07 -2.92
C SER A 30 18.91 -40.69 -3.22
N MET A 31 18.40 -40.03 -2.19
CA MET A 31 17.91 -38.65 -2.30
C MET A 31 19.06 -37.69 -2.07
N VAL A 32 19.44 -36.96 -3.10
CA VAL A 32 20.51 -35.96 -3.03
C VAL A 32 19.90 -34.57 -3.16
N MET A 33 20.29 -33.67 -2.24
CA MET A 33 19.90 -32.27 -2.33
C MET A 33 20.67 -31.62 -3.49
N THR A 34 19.94 -31.12 -4.47
CA THR A 34 20.49 -30.51 -5.70
C THR A 34 20.46 -28.99 -5.66
N HIS A 35 19.57 -28.40 -4.86
CA HIS A 35 19.48 -26.94 -4.72
C HIS A 35 19.07 -26.57 -3.30
N MET A 36 19.67 -25.50 -2.76
CA MET A 36 19.23 -24.86 -1.53
C MET A 36 19.24 -23.34 -1.72
N GLU A 37 18.13 -22.69 -1.42
CA GLU A 37 18.01 -21.24 -1.52
C GLU A 37 17.25 -20.66 -0.33
N ARG A 38 17.62 -19.44 0.06
CA ARG A 38 16.95 -18.68 1.11
C ARG A 38 16.36 -17.42 0.51
N VAL A 39 15.07 -17.46 0.24
CA VAL A 39 14.32 -16.31 -0.29
C VAL A 39 13.95 -15.41 0.88
N ARG A 40 14.56 -14.24 0.95
CA ARG A 40 14.29 -13.22 2.00
C ARG A 40 13.44 -12.07 1.50
N ARG A 41 13.28 -11.96 0.18
CA ARG A 41 12.63 -10.84 -0.46
C ARG A 41 11.92 -11.24 -1.74
N ILE A 42 10.87 -10.51 -2.08
CA ILE A 42 10.21 -10.54 -3.38
C ILE A 42 10.88 -9.51 -4.30
N TYR A 43 11.37 -9.97 -5.46
CA TYR A 43 11.76 -9.07 -6.53
C TYR A 43 10.52 -8.66 -7.31
N LEU A 44 10.25 -7.35 -7.33
CA LEU A 44 9.10 -6.76 -8.01
C LEU A 44 9.40 -6.35 -9.46
N GLU A 45 10.68 -6.32 -9.85
CA GLU A 45 11.16 -5.96 -11.21
C GLU A 45 10.65 -6.85 -12.36
N PRO A 46 10.44 -8.18 -12.20
CA PRO A 46 9.92 -9.02 -13.29
C PRO A 46 8.38 -8.99 -13.40
N LEU A 47 7.70 -8.11 -12.65
CA LEU A 47 6.24 -8.08 -12.62
C LEU A 47 5.68 -7.29 -13.79
N THR A 48 4.79 -7.90 -14.55
CA THR A 48 3.90 -7.20 -15.48
C THR A 48 2.93 -6.36 -14.67
N ASP A 49 2.75 -5.08 -15.00
CA ASP A 49 1.83 -4.17 -14.34
C ASP A 49 0.38 -4.48 -14.78
N PRO A 50 -0.44 -5.15 -13.94
CA PRO A 50 -1.81 -5.44 -14.32
C PRO A 50 -2.66 -4.16 -14.27
N ASP A 51 -3.64 -4.04 -15.15
CA ASP A 51 -4.59 -2.93 -15.10
C ASP A 51 -5.40 -2.91 -13.79
N GLY A 52 -5.86 -1.73 -13.39
CA GLY A 52 -6.79 -1.55 -12.27
C GLY A 52 -6.14 -1.49 -10.88
N GLY A 53 -6.89 -1.91 -9.86
CA GLY A 53 -6.48 -1.81 -8.45
C GLY A 53 -5.23 -2.64 -8.13
N GLU A 54 -5.06 -3.80 -8.78
CA GLU A 54 -3.87 -4.62 -8.60
C GLU A 54 -2.58 -3.91 -9.04
N GLY A 55 -2.61 -3.18 -10.16
CA GLY A 55 -1.45 -2.42 -10.64
C GLY A 55 -1.09 -1.29 -9.69
N LEU A 56 -2.09 -0.55 -9.21
CA LEU A 56 -1.90 0.50 -8.20
C LEU A 56 -1.31 -0.07 -6.89
N ALA A 57 -1.75 -1.25 -6.48
CA ALA A 57 -1.19 -1.93 -5.31
C ALA A 57 0.28 -2.33 -5.53
N LEU A 58 0.64 -2.89 -6.70
CA LEU A 58 2.04 -3.24 -7.01
C LEU A 58 2.93 -2.01 -7.11
N ARG A 59 2.47 -0.93 -7.75
CA ARG A 59 3.19 0.35 -7.79
C ARG A 59 3.41 0.89 -6.39
N SER A 60 2.39 0.81 -5.52
CA SER A 60 2.52 1.19 -4.11
C SER A 60 3.56 0.36 -3.36
N LEU A 61 3.68 -0.94 -3.66
CA LEU A 61 4.73 -1.81 -3.12
C LEU A 61 6.13 -1.41 -3.62
N LEU A 62 6.25 -1.14 -4.92
CA LEU A 62 7.49 -0.68 -5.57
C LEU A 62 7.99 0.65 -4.98
N THR A 63 7.08 1.59 -4.71
CA THR A 63 7.43 2.91 -4.17
C THR A 63 7.45 2.96 -2.64
N ALA A 64 7.35 1.82 -1.97
CA ALA A 64 7.32 1.72 -0.52
C ALA A 64 6.26 2.64 0.15
N ALA A 65 5.07 2.79 -0.46
CA ALA A 65 4.07 3.77 -0.06
C ALA A 65 2.88 3.13 0.71
N PRO A 66 2.91 3.06 2.06
CA PRO A 66 1.89 2.35 2.85
C PRO A 66 0.48 2.93 2.73
N LEU A 67 0.34 4.26 2.67
CA LEU A 67 -0.98 4.89 2.53
C LEU A 67 -1.58 4.60 1.14
N ALA A 68 -0.77 4.71 0.08
CA ALA A 68 -1.17 4.35 -1.29
C ALA A 68 -1.56 2.88 -1.42
N LEU A 69 -0.82 1.98 -0.76
CA LEU A 69 -1.17 0.56 -0.72
C LEU A 69 -2.57 0.37 -0.15
N LEU A 70 -2.86 0.95 1.03
CA LEU A 70 -4.16 0.82 1.68
C LEU A 70 -5.32 1.33 0.82
N TYR A 71 -5.12 2.46 0.12
CA TYR A 71 -6.10 2.99 -0.82
C TYR A 71 -6.32 2.06 -2.02
N SER A 72 -5.23 1.59 -2.64
CA SER A 72 -5.30 0.66 -3.78
C SER A 72 -6.05 -0.62 -3.42
N CYS A 73 -5.92 -1.08 -2.17
CA CYS A 73 -6.59 -2.29 -1.70
C CYS A 73 -8.11 -2.20 -1.61
N ARG A 74 -8.71 -1.01 -1.70
CA ARG A 74 -10.16 -0.84 -1.84
C ARG A 74 -10.65 -1.35 -3.19
N ASP A 75 -9.88 -1.05 -4.23
CA ASP A 75 -10.23 -1.37 -5.62
C ASP A 75 -9.78 -2.78 -6.02
N VAL A 76 -8.92 -3.41 -5.20
CA VAL A 76 -8.58 -4.85 -5.29
C VAL A 76 -9.70 -5.74 -4.72
N GLN A 77 -10.79 -5.16 -4.16
CA GLN A 77 -11.93 -5.93 -3.67
C GLN A 77 -12.80 -6.47 -4.82
N GLY A 78 -12.43 -7.68 -5.26
CA GLY A 78 -13.12 -8.48 -6.27
C GLY A 78 -12.10 -9.06 -7.26
N GLY A 79 -11.88 -10.35 -7.41
CA GLY A 79 -12.19 -11.49 -6.57
C GLY A 79 -11.25 -12.63 -6.96
N VAL A 80 -11.03 -13.61 -6.09
CA VAL A 80 -10.46 -14.94 -6.45
C VAL A 80 -11.17 -15.53 -7.68
N GLU A 81 -12.39 -15.05 -7.97
CA GLU A 81 -13.13 -15.14 -9.22
C GLU A 81 -12.27 -14.92 -10.47
N ASP A 82 -11.47 -13.86 -10.66
CA ASP A 82 -10.77 -13.63 -11.94
C ASP A 82 -9.70 -14.69 -12.29
N VAL A 83 -8.97 -15.18 -11.27
CA VAL A 83 -7.96 -16.23 -11.47
C VAL A 83 -8.65 -17.56 -11.69
N LYS A 84 -9.73 -17.83 -10.94
CA LYS A 84 -10.58 -19.00 -11.17
C LYS A 84 -11.26 -18.95 -12.53
N GLU A 85 -11.70 -17.78 -12.99
CA GLU A 85 -12.36 -17.55 -14.27
C GLU A 85 -11.36 -17.72 -15.41
N ALA A 86 -10.13 -17.20 -15.28
CA ALA A 86 -9.06 -17.46 -16.23
C ALA A 86 -8.73 -18.96 -16.33
N LEU A 87 -8.67 -19.66 -15.19
CA LEU A 87 -8.48 -21.11 -15.15
C LEU A 87 -9.67 -21.87 -15.74
N ASN A 88 -10.91 -21.45 -15.43
CA ASN A 88 -12.12 -22.07 -15.96
C ASN A 88 -12.21 -21.88 -17.49
N LYS A 89 -11.93 -20.68 -18.00
CA LYS A 89 -11.83 -20.41 -19.45
C LYS A 89 -10.78 -21.28 -20.12
N TYR A 90 -9.63 -21.49 -19.48
CA TYR A 90 -8.60 -22.39 -20.00
C TYR A 90 -9.09 -23.85 -20.03
N ILE A 91 -9.75 -24.32 -18.97
CA ILE A 91 -10.31 -25.67 -18.90
C ILE A 91 -11.38 -25.87 -19.98
N GLU A 92 -12.34 -24.94 -20.08
CA GLU A 92 -13.43 -24.98 -21.06
C GLU A 92 -12.94 -24.88 -22.50
N GLY A 93 -11.90 -24.07 -22.75
CA GLY A 93 -11.29 -23.91 -24.06
C GLY A 93 -10.35 -25.05 -24.45
N THR A 94 -9.96 -25.91 -23.52
CA THR A 94 -9.10 -27.07 -23.79
C THR A 94 -9.95 -28.22 -24.35
N LYS A 95 -9.71 -28.59 -25.60
CA LYS A 95 -10.42 -29.68 -26.29
C LYS A 95 -9.55 -30.93 -26.32
N VAL A 96 -10.12 -32.04 -25.89
CA VAL A 96 -9.50 -33.37 -25.94
C VAL A 96 -10.24 -34.20 -26.98
N GLY A 97 -9.54 -34.61 -28.04
CA GLY A 97 -10.04 -35.50 -29.09
C GLY A 97 -9.22 -36.78 -29.22
N GLU A 98 -9.57 -37.64 -30.16
CA GLU A 98 -8.80 -38.85 -30.48
C GLU A 98 -7.40 -38.47 -31.00
N GLY A 99 -6.40 -38.58 -30.13
CA GLY A 99 -4.99 -38.37 -30.48
C GLY A 99 -4.52 -36.90 -30.52
N GLN A 100 -5.38 -35.92 -30.22
CA GLN A 100 -5.00 -34.50 -30.18
C GLN A 100 -5.56 -33.76 -28.96
N ILE A 101 -4.73 -32.92 -28.36
CA ILE A 101 -5.11 -31.98 -27.29
C ILE A 101 -4.88 -30.57 -27.82
N SER A 102 -5.96 -29.82 -28.00
CA SER A 102 -5.91 -28.38 -28.26
C SER A 102 -6.03 -27.64 -26.94
N ARG A 103 -4.99 -26.93 -26.53
CA ARG A 103 -5.00 -26.14 -25.27
C ARG A 103 -5.38 -24.71 -25.58
N ALA A 104 -6.26 -24.14 -24.76
CA ALA A 104 -6.51 -22.70 -24.78
C ALA A 104 -5.26 -21.94 -24.29
N GLU A 105 -5.18 -20.65 -24.57
CA GLU A 105 -4.09 -19.84 -24.01
C GLU A 105 -4.36 -19.56 -22.53
N LEU A 106 -3.34 -19.79 -21.69
CA LEU A 106 -3.30 -19.26 -20.33
C LEU A 106 -2.69 -17.87 -20.36
N PRO A 107 -3.12 -16.97 -19.46
CA PRO A 107 -2.35 -15.77 -19.18
C PRO A 107 -0.93 -16.14 -18.75
N GLU A 108 0.03 -15.29 -19.10
CA GLU A 108 1.43 -15.46 -18.68
C GLU A 108 1.53 -15.62 -17.15
N ALA A 109 2.48 -16.46 -16.72
CA ALA A 109 2.63 -16.80 -15.30
C ALA A 109 2.95 -15.56 -14.46
N GLU A 110 3.68 -14.61 -15.04
CA GLU A 110 4.05 -13.31 -14.48
C GLU A 110 2.82 -12.45 -14.20
N VAL A 111 1.85 -12.40 -15.13
CA VAL A 111 0.60 -11.65 -14.96
C VAL A 111 -0.24 -12.24 -13.82
N LEU A 112 -0.37 -13.57 -13.79
CA LEU A 112 -1.09 -14.26 -12.71
C LEU A 112 -0.40 -14.04 -11.36
N TYR A 113 0.93 -14.09 -11.35
CA TYR A 113 1.74 -13.86 -10.17
C TYR A 113 1.59 -12.42 -9.64
N SER A 114 1.67 -11.41 -10.51
CA SER A 114 1.43 -10.00 -10.20
C SER A 114 0.09 -9.79 -9.50
N LYS A 115 -0.99 -10.34 -10.06
CA LYS A 115 -2.33 -10.24 -9.48
C LYS A 115 -2.42 -10.91 -8.11
N LEU A 116 -1.85 -12.12 -7.96
CA LEU A 116 -1.84 -12.84 -6.69
C LEU A 116 -1.03 -12.09 -5.62
N LEU A 117 0.09 -11.47 -6.00
CA LEU A 117 0.93 -10.72 -5.09
C LEU A 117 0.23 -9.45 -4.59
N ALA A 118 -0.35 -8.66 -5.49
CA ALA A 118 -1.14 -7.48 -5.13
C ALA A 118 -2.22 -7.83 -4.12
N ARG A 119 -2.94 -8.93 -4.35
CA ARG A 119 -4.01 -9.42 -3.49
C ARG A 119 -3.53 -9.90 -2.14
N GLU A 120 -2.46 -10.69 -2.08
CA GLU A 120 -1.91 -11.15 -0.80
C GLU A 120 -1.34 -9.97 0.02
N ALA A 121 -0.71 -9.00 -0.64
CA ALA A 121 -0.29 -7.75 -0.01
C ALA A 121 -1.47 -6.98 0.57
N CYS A 122 -2.54 -6.83 -0.22
CA CYS A 122 -3.76 -6.17 0.22
C CYS A 122 -4.52 -6.91 1.31
N ARG A 123 -4.56 -8.24 1.26
CA ARG A 123 -5.13 -9.07 2.32
C ARG A 123 -4.35 -8.87 3.62
N TYR A 124 -3.01 -8.89 3.55
CA TYR A 124 -2.17 -8.70 4.73
C TYR A 124 -2.28 -7.28 5.30
N ALA A 125 -2.26 -6.24 4.44
CA ALA A 125 -2.42 -4.85 4.86
C ALA A 125 -3.83 -4.58 5.42
N GLY A 126 -4.86 -5.08 4.73
CA GLY A 126 -6.28 -4.89 5.05
C GLY A 126 -6.77 -5.71 6.24
N GLN A 127 -6.15 -6.85 6.57
CA GLN A 127 -6.44 -7.59 7.80
C GLN A 127 -6.30 -6.75 9.08
N GLN A 128 -5.56 -5.64 9.03
CA GLN A 128 -5.37 -4.74 10.16
C GLN A 128 -6.17 -3.45 10.05
N ALA A 129 -6.77 -3.15 8.89
CA ALA A 129 -7.46 -1.89 8.62
C ALA A 129 -8.97 -2.01 8.92
N GLY A 130 -9.51 -1.06 9.68
CA GLY A 130 -10.95 -0.89 9.87
C GLY A 130 -11.65 -0.35 8.61
N ASP A 131 -12.99 -0.33 8.61
CA ASP A 131 -13.77 0.24 7.51
C ASP A 131 -13.40 1.72 7.29
N ALA A 132 -12.69 2.00 6.20
CA ALA A 132 -11.87 3.20 6.03
C ALA A 132 -12.59 4.32 5.27
N SER A 133 -13.92 4.39 5.34
CA SER A 133 -14.72 5.42 4.65
C SER A 133 -14.24 6.87 4.93
N GLY A 134 -13.54 7.10 6.05
CA GLY A 134 -12.94 8.39 6.43
C GLY A 134 -11.41 8.52 6.33
N GLY A 135 -10.65 7.45 6.04
CA GLY A 135 -9.18 7.43 6.07
C GLY A 135 -8.63 6.27 6.91
N TYR A 136 -7.30 6.23 7.10
CA TYR A 136 -6.60 5.14 7.80
C TYR A 136 -5.89 5.63 9.06
N GLY A 137 -5.98 4.88 10.15
CA GLY A 137 -5.26 5.18 11.38
C GLY A 137 -3.78 4.82 11.29
N LEU A 138 -2.99 5.29 12.25
CA LEU A 138 -1.56 4.96 12.34
C LEU A 138 -1.30 3.46 12.50
N LYS A 139 -2.21 2.73 13.17
CA LYS A 139 -2.14 1.27 13.30
C LYS A 139 -2.24 0.59 11.94
N ASP A 140 -3.14 1.06 11.08
CA ASP A 140 -3.36 0.51 9.74
C ASP A 140 -2.12 0.76 8.88
N LEU A 141 -1.56 1.97 8.93
CA LEU A 141 -0.33 2.34 8.24
C LEU A 141 0.87 1.50 8.71
N ARG A 142 1.01 1.25 10.02
CA ARG A 142 2.02 0.35 10.57
C ARG A 142 1.79 -1.11 10.16
N GLY A 143 0.54 -1.53 10.04
CA GLY A 143 0.14 -2.84 9.51
C GLY A 143 0.58 -3.01 8.06
N ALA A 144 0.24 -2.05 7.20
CA ALA A 144 0.67 -2.00 5.80
C ALA A 144 2.20 -1.94 5.67
N ALA A 145 2.88 -1.16 6.52
CA ALA A 145 4.35 -1.04 6.55
C ALA A 145 5.08 -2.38 6.73
N LYS A 146 4.44 -3.38 7.34
CA LYS A 146 5.02 -4.72 7.50
C LYS A 146 5.11 -5.49 6.18
N VAL A 147 4.21 -5.24 5.22
CA VAL A 147 4.27 -5.87 3.89
C VAL A 147 5.59 -5.55 3.20
N PHE A 148 6.06 -4.31 3.34
CA PHE A 148 7.32 -3.84 2.76
C PHE A 148 8.55 -4.55 3.31
N GLN A 149 8.48 -5.18 4.49
CA GLN A 149 9.59 -6.01 4.97
C GLN A 149 9.85 -7.22 4.07
N ALA A 150 8.81 -7.71 3.38
CA ALA A 150 8.91 -8.84 2.47
C ALA A 150 9.29 -8.41 1.03
N VAL A 151 9.01 -7.17 0.62
CA VAL A 151 9.10 -6.74 -0.79
C VAL A 151 10.11 -5.61 -1.06
N SER A 152 10.50 -4.84 -0.05
CA SER A 152 11.30 -3.61 -0.21
C SER A 152 12.76 -3.78 0.20
N TYR A 153 13.62 -2.89 -0.29
CA TYR A 153 15.01 -2.81 0.13
C TYR A 153 15.09 -2.32 1.59
N LEU A 154 16.18 -2.63 2.29
CA LEU A 154 16.37 -2.19 3.68
C LEU A 154 16.29 -0.65 3.83
N HIS A 155 16.81 0.09 2.85
CA HIS A 155 16.78 1.55 2.88
C HIS A 155 15.34 2.10 2.79
N GLU A 156 14.50 1.53 1.93
CA GLU A 156 13.07 1.87 1.82
C GLU A 156 12.33 1.59 3.14
N ILE A 157 12.60 0.45 3.77
CA ILE A 157 12.02 0.11 5.09
C ILE A 157 12.41 1.14 6.15
N ILE A 158 13.66 1.62 6.13
CA ILE A 158 14.14 2.66 7.04
C ILE A 158 13.43 3.98 6.77
N VAL A 159 13.25 4.37 5.50
CA VAL A 159 12.50 5.58 5.12
C VAL A 159 11.06 5.49 5.62
N VAL A 160 10.35 4.40 5.34
CA VAL A 160 8.97 4.18 5.82
C VAL A 160 8.89 4.31 7.34
N LYS A 161 9.83 3.70 8.08
CA LYS A 161 9.85 3.81 9.55
C LYS A 161 10.06 5.24 10.03
N ARG A 162 10.96 6.00 9.40
CA ARG A 162 11.21 7.40 9.74
C ARG A 162 9.99 8.27 9.47
N GLU A 163 9.35 8.12 8.32
CA GLU A 163 8.15 8.89 8.00
C GLU A 163 6.98 8.52 8.93
N LEU A 164 6.76 7.24 9.22
CA LEU A 164 5.75 6.82 10.21
C LEU A 164 6.04 7.34 11.62
N GLN A 165 7.31 7.50 12.00
CA GLN A 165 7.68 8.11 13.27
C GLN A 165 7.37 9.61 13.28
N ARG A 166 7.68 10.34 12.20
CA ARG A 166 7.30 11.75 12.06
C ARG A 166 5.78 11.95 12.12
N LEU A 167 5.00 11.02 11.55
CA LEU A 167 3.55 11.03 11.70
C LEU A 167 3.12 10.80 13.16
N ASP A 168 3.75 9.87 13.89
CA ASP A 168 3.48 9.61 15.31
C ASP A 168 3.80 10.84 16.20
N GLU A 169 4.86 11.57 15.87
CA GLU A 169 5.23 12.80 16.56
C GLU A 169 4.24 13.93 16.27
N ALA A 170 3.84 14.14 15.00
CA ALA A 170 2.81 15.09 14.62
C ALA A 170 1.45 14.79 15.30
N PHE A 171 1.15 13.51 15.44
CA PHE A 171 -0.04 12.98 16.10
C PHE A 171 -0.09 13.27 17.61
N LYS A 172 1.02 13.09 18.33
CA LYS A 172 1.12 13.46 19.75
C LYS A 172 0.90 14.95 19.94
N LYS A 173 1.53 15.77 19.10
CA LYS A 173 1.41 17.24 19.13
C LYS A 173 -0.01 17.74 18.88
N LEU A 174 -0.75 17.11 17.98
CA LEU A 174 -2.17 17.44 17.74
C LEU A 174 -3.07 17.10 18.94
N GLY A 175 -2.82 15.97 19.61
CA GLY A 175 -3.55 15.56 20.80
C GLY A 175 -3.36 16.52 21.97
N GLU A 176 -2.16 17.05 22.16
CA GLU A 176 -1.81 17.99 23.23
C GLU A 176 -2.40 19.40 23.04
N THR A 177 -2.67 19.80 21.80
CA THR A 177 -3.05 21.18 21.48
C THR A 177 -4.56 21.44 21.43
N SER A 178 -5.41 20.42 21.66
CA SER A 178 -6.88 20.50 21.54
C SER A 178 -7.40 21.05 20.19
N LYS A 179 -6.54 21.16 19.16
CA LYS A 179 -6.82 21.81 17.87
C LYS A 179 -7.85 21.07 17.01
N CYS A 180 -8.07 19.79 17.31
CA CYS A 180 -9.18 19.04 16.72
C CYS A 180 -10.57 19.60 17.09
N SER A 181 -10.69 20.44 18.13
CA SER A 181 -11.95 21.14 18.46
C SER A 181 -12.24 22.33 17.52
N GLU A 182 -11.20 22.91 16.90
CA GLU A 182 -11.32 24.08 16.01
C GLU A 182 -11.56 23.66 14.56
N ARG A 183 -10.93 22.57 14.12
CA ARG A 183 -11.02 22.08 12.74
C ARG A 183 -10.83 20.56 12.69
N ASN A 184 -11.68 19.90 11.90
CA ASN A 184 -11.68 18.44 11.76
C ASN A 184 -10.74 17.91 10.69
N GLU A 185 -10.18 18.76 9.82
CA GLU A 185 -9.29 18.35 8.74
C GLU A 185 -8.05 19.25 8.68
N TRP A 186 -6.86 18.68 8.52
CA TRP A 186 -5.60 19.42 8.46
C TRP A 186 -4.73 18.86 7.34
N LEU A 187 -4.13 19.73 6.53
CA LEU A 187 -3.09 19.30 5.60
C LEU A 187 -1.82 18.98 6.39
N TYR A 188 -1.05 17.96 6.01
CA TYR A 188 0.14 17.57 6.79
C TYR A 188 1.17 18.71 6.88
N SER A 189 1.33 19.50 5.80
CA SER A 189 2.17 20.72 5.82
C SER A 189 1.73 21.76 6.86
N GLU A 190 0.44 21.82 7.20
CA GLU A 190 -0.11 22.79 8.16
C GLU A 190 0.34 22.47 9.59
N LEU A 191 0.63 21.20 9.89
CA LEU A 191 1.02 20.79 11.23
C LEU A 191 2.44 21.20 11.61
N ASN A 192 3.38 21.16 10.65
CA ASN A 192 4.77 21.56 10.89
C ASN A 192 4.88 23.06 11.24
N CYS A 193 4.00 23.89 10.70
CA CYS A 193 4.02 25.35 10.91
C CYS A 193 3.35 25.79 12.21
N VAL A 194 2.40 25.00 12.70
CA VAL A 194 1.63 25.29 13.90
C VAL A 194 2.44 25.01 15.19
N ASP A 195 3.55 24.28 15.07
CA ASP A 195 4.41 23.81 16.15
C ASP A 195 5.48 24.82 16.59
N ASP A 196 6.19 25.44 15.64
CA ASP A 196 7.42 26.19 15.96
C ASP A 196 7.20 27.46 16.81
N LYS A 197 5.97 28.00 16.93
CA LYS A 197 5.76 29.35 17.48
C LYS A 197 4.51 29.56 18.34
N ARG A 198 3.76 28.50 18.74
CA ARG A 198 2.41 28.65 19.36
C ARG A 198 1.49 29.59 18.55
N ARG A 199 1.69 29.68 17.24
CA ARG A 199 0.92 30.57 16.36
C ARG A 199 -0.47 30.01 16.09
N SER A 200 -1.42 30.91 15.86
CA SER A 200 -2.72 30.51 15.32
C SER A 200 -2.54 30.04 13.86
N TYR A 201 -3.45 29.19 13.38
CA TYR A 201 -3.44 28.74 11.99
C TYR A 201 -3.51 29.92 10.99
N GLU A 202 -4.23 31.00 11.34
CA GLU A 202 -4.33 32.21 10.52
C GLU A 202 -3.02 32.99 10.43
N GLU A 203 -2.18 32.94 11.46
CA GLU A 203 -0.84 33.52 11.44
C GLU A 203 0.12 32.69 10.58
N CYS A 204 -0.01 31.37 10.61
CA CYS A 204 0.76 30.47 9.76
C CYS A 204 0.43 30.61 8.26
N ARG A 205 -0.86 30.77 7.91
CA ARG A 205 -1.30 30.93 6.52
C ARG A 205 -0.73 32.18 5.84
N LYS A 206 -0.30 33.17 6.64
CA LYS A 206 0.32 34.41 6.16
C LYS A 206 1.83 34.32 6.05
N ASP A 207 2.45 33.22 6.49
CA ASP A 207 3.89 33.02 6.42
C ASP A 207 4.32 32.68 4.99
N GLU A 208 5.34 33.37 4.48
CA GLU A 208 5.82 33.20 3.10
C GLU A 208 6.37 31.78 2.84
N GLU A 209 6.85 31.09 3.88
CA GLU A 209 7.31 29.71 3.80
C GLU A 209 6.15 28.72 3.59
N TYR A 210 4.99 28.95 4.19
CA TYR A 210 3.77 28.17 3.96
C TYR A 210 3.27 28.34 2.53
N GLU A 211 3.24 29.59 2.03
CA GLU A 211 2.87 29.86 0.63
C GLU A 211 3.93 29.34 -0.37
N LYS A 212 5.22 29.31 -0.02
CA LYS A 212 6.26 28.64 -0.81
C LYS A 212 6.08 27.12 -0.84
N ALA A 213 5.85 26.48 0.31
CA ALA A 213 5.58 25.03 0.40
C ALA A 213 4.36 24.63 -0.44
N LYS A 214 3.32 25.46 -0.44
CA LYS A 214 2.12 25.30 -1.27
C LYS A 214 2.38 25.53 -2.76
N LYS A 215 3.33 26.40 -3.14
CA LYS A 215 3.75 26.62 -4.54
C LYS A 215 4.65 25.52 -5.08
N HIS A 216 5.30 24.72 -4.23
CA HIS A 216 6.17 23.59 -4.66
C HIS A 216 5.41 22.32 -5.04
N VAL A 217 4.08 22.39 -5.13
CA VAL A 217 3.22 21.33 -5.72
C VAL A 217 3.58 21.03 -7.19
N GLY A 218 4.43 21.86 -7.83
CA GLY A 218 4.94 21.66 -9.19
C GLY A 218 6.37 21.10 -9.34
N GLU A 219 7.12 20.85 -8.25
CA GLU A 219 8.39 20.09 -8.30
C GLU A 219 8.12 18.61 -8.61
N PRO A 220 9.12 17.76 -8.99
CA PRO A 220 8.85 16.39 -9.44
C PRO A 220 8.14 15.57 -8.36
N MET A 221 6.81 15.59 -8.40
CA MET A 221 5.93 15.00 -7.38
C MET A 221 6.24 13.54 -7.17
N VAL A 222 6.62 12.83 -8.24
CA VAL A 222 7.02 11.42 -8.19
C VAL A 222 8.27 11.21 -7.33
N ARG A 223 9.30 12.07 -7.48
CA ARG A 223 10.54 11.95 -6.69
C ARG A 223 10.25 12.13 -5.21
N ASN A 224 9.52 13.20 -4.88
CA ASN A 224 9.21 13.50 -3.48
C ASN A 224 8.25 12.44 -2.92
N PHE A 225 7.29 11.95 -3.71
CA PHE A 225 6.39 10.88 -3.32
C PHE A 225 7.17 9.62 -2.93
N ILE A 226 8.12 9.18 -3.75
CA ILE A 226 8.97 8.03 -3.45
C ILE A 226 9.86 8.31 -2.23
N ALA A 227 10.50 9.48 -2.17
CA ALA A 227 11.41 9.85 -1.08
C ALA A 227 10.73 9.90 0.29
N HIS A 228 9.43 10.22 0.33
CA HIS A 228 8.63 10.32 1.55
C HIS A 228 7.66 9.15 1.73
N ALA A 229 7.91 7.98 1.10
CA ALA A 229 7.06 6.79 1.24
C ALA A 229 5.56 7.09 0.97
N GLY A 230 5.28 7.93 -0.02
CA GLY A 230 3.94 8.38 -0.39
C GLY A 230 3.27 9.31 0.61
N LEU A 231 3.97 9.78 1.65
CA LEU A 231 3.44 10.66 2.70
C LEU A 231 3.83 12.12 2.44
N LEU A 232 3.40 12.67 1.30
CA LEU A 232 3.69 14.04 0.93
C LEU A 232 2.88 15.06 1.74
N ASP A 233 3.58 16.05 2.31
CA ASP A 233 3.01 17.17 3.05
C ASP A 233 1.87 17.89 2.31
N SER A 234 1.96 17.99 0.99
CA SER A 234 0.98 18.65 0.13
C SER A 234 -0.21 17.78 -0.29
N LEU A 235 -0.12 16.46 -0.09
CA LEU A 235 -1.17 15.50 -0.48
C LEU A 235 -1.84 14.85 0.73
N VAL A 236 -1.16 14.71 1.86
CA VAL A 236 -1.70 13.99 3.01
C VAL A 236 -2.58 14.92 3.85
N VAL A 237 -3.83 14.49 4.06
CA VAL A 237 -4.81 15.16 4.91
C VAL A 237 -5.08 14.29 6.13
N LEU A 238 -5.02 14.92 7.29
CA LEU A 238 -5.39 14.37 8.58
C LEU A 238 -6.83 14.72 8.89
N ARG A 239 -7.55 13.80 9.51
CA ARG A 239 -8.91 14.01 10.01
C ARG A 239 -9.03 13.56 11.45
N CYS A 240 -9.60 14.41 12.30
CA CYS A 240 -9.89 14.04 13.68
C CYS A 240 -11.20 13.22 13.72
N GLY A 241 -11.13 11.97 14.20
CA GLY A 241 -12.27 11.06 14.26
C GLY A 241 -13.10 11.20 15.54
N GLY A 242 -14.36 11.65 15.38
CA GLY A 242 -15.38 11.64 16.46
C GLY A 242 -15.35 12.84 17.42
N ARG A 243 -16.50 13.15 18.03
CA ARG A 243 -16.64 14.14 19.11
C ARG A 243 -16.13 13.52 20.42
N ALA A 244 -14.86 13.65 20.73
CA ALA A 244 -14.39 13.42 22.09
C ALA A 244 -13.55 14.62 22.52
N ASP A 245 -13.79 15.13 23.72
CA ASP A 245 -12.92 16.11 24.37
C ASP A 245 -11.52 15.52 24.47
N TYR A 246 -10.66 15.89 23.54
CA TYR A 246 -9.32 15.33 23.41
C TYR A 246 -8.39 15.99 24.43
N ARG A 247 -8.32 15.38 25.62
CA ARG A 247 -7.30 15.67 26.65
C ARG A 247 -6.33 14.50 26.89
N ASP A 248 -6.38 13.46 26.08
CA ASP A 248 -5.68 12.20 26.36
C ASP A 248 -5.00 11.60 25.11
N TRP A 249 -3.87 10.92 25.26
CA TRP A 249 -3.13 10.27 24.15
C TRP A 249 -3.95 9.19 23.42
N GLU A 250 -5.03 8.70 24.05
CA GLU A 250 -6.02 7.81 23.43
C GLU A 250 -6.85 8.49 22.34
N ALA A 251 -7.06 9.81 22.44
CA ALA A 251 -7.68 10.67 21.42
C ALA A 251 -7.11 10.45 20.04
N ALA A 252 -5.79 10.35 20.04
CA ALA A 252 -5.02 10.38 18.83
C ALA A 252 -5.27 9.08 18.04
N LYS A 253 -5.63 7.95 18.67
CA LYS A 253 -6.05 6.71 17.98
C LYS A 253 -7.17 6.93 16.95
N ASN A 254 -7.89 8.05 17.02
CA ASN A 254 -8.94 8.45 16.10
C ASN A 254 -8.49 9.40 14.97
N ILE A 255 -7.20 9.75 14.85
CA ILE A 255 -6.68 10.54 13.73
C ILE A 255 -6.56 9.62 12.51
N LEU A 256 -7.26 10.00 11.45
CA LEU A 256 -7.30 9.31 10.17
C LEU A 256 -6.47 10.06 9.13
N TRP A 257 -5.72 9.32 8.34
CA TRP A 257 -4.85 9.82 7.28
C TRP A 257 -5.43 9.46 5.91
N SER A 258 -5.41 10.41 4.99
CA SER A 258 -6.00 10.29 3.66
C SER A 258 -5.23 11.11 2.62
N TYR A 259 -5.40 10.82 1.34
CA TYR A 259 -4.97 11.74 0.30
C TYR A 259 -6.04 12.83 0.06
N GLY A 260 -5.61 14.09 0.08
CA GLY A 260 -6.43 15.27 -0.19
C GLY A 260 -6.97 15.24 -1.61
N GLY A 261 -8.28 15.45 -1.76
CA GLY A 261 -9.02 15.33 -3.02
C GLY A 261 -9.96 14.13 -3.11
N LEU A 262 -9.77 13.10 -2.27
CA LEU A 262 -10.70 11.95 -2.21
C LEU A 262 -11.88 12.16 -1.23
N GLY A 263 -11.77 13.10 -0.31
CA GLY A 263 -12.75 13.32 0.75
C GLY A 263 -13.73 14.49 0.56
N THR A 264 -13.47 15.39 -0.38
CA THR A 264 -14.43 16.47 -0.76
C THR A 264 -15.34 16.06 -1.91
N ALA A 265 -14.96 15.04 -2.69
CA ALA A 265 -15.79 14.50 -3.77
C ALA A 265 -17.09 13.85 -3.27
N SER A 266 -17.14 13.38 -2.01
CA SER A 266 -18.38 12.85 -1.42
C SER A 266 -19.44 13.91 -1.14
N LYS A 267 -19.09 15.21 -1.13
CA LYS A 267 -20.06 16.32 -1.04
C LYS A 267 -20.40 16.95 -2.39
N ALA A 268 -19.63 16.65 -3.44
CA ALA A 268 -19.91 17.07 -4.81
C ALA A 268 -20.57 15.98 -5.68
N ALA A 269 -20.58 14.72 -5.24
CA ALA A 269 -21.22 13.60 -5.93
C ALA A 269 -22.75 13.57 -5.78
N GLY A 270 -23.39 14.74 -5.84
CA GLY A 270 -24.80 14.87 -6.20
C GLY A 270 -25.03 14.84 -7.71
N GLU A 271 -23.99 14.97 -8.53
CA GLU A 271 -24.10 14.92 -9.99
C GLU A 271 -23.03 14.01 -10.58
N GLY A 272 -23.47 12.96 -11.27
CA GLY A 272 -22.61 11.93 -11.84
C GLY A 272 -21.69 12.48 -12.94
N GLY A 273 -20.45 12.00 -12.97
CA GLY A 273 -19.61 12.13 -14.17
C GLY A 273 -18.09 12.14 -13.98
N GLN A 274 -17.55 12.48 -12.81
CA GLN A 274 -16.11 12.81 -12.69
C GLN A 274 -15.24 11.85 -11.86
N ARG A 275 -15.62 10.57 -11.71
CA ARG A 275 -14.74 9.58 -11.05
C ARG A 275 -13.45 9.27 -11.84
N ARG A 276 -13.44 9.42 -13.16
CA ARG A 276 -12.37 8.86 -14.03
C ARG A 276 -11.14 9.74 -14.28
N SER A 277 -11.10 10.98 -13.78
CA SER A 277 -10.05 11.96 -14.15
C SER A 277 -8.86 11.99 -13.19
N ALA A 278 -9.09 11.78 -11.89
CA ALA A 278 -8.04 11.85 -10.87
C ALA A 278 -7.21 10.56 -10.76
N GLU A 279 -7.81 9.40 -11.06
CA GLU A 279 -7.16 8.08 -11.01
C GLU A 279 -6.07 7.88 -12.07
N ARG A 280 -6.02 8.70 -13.13
CA ARG A 280 -5.03 8.57 -14.22
C ARG A 280 -3.73 9.36 -14.03
N ARG A 281 -3.62 10.15 -12.96
CA ARG A 281 -2.46 11.05 -12.73
C ARG A 281 -1.51 10.58 -11.62
N LEU A 282 -1.76 9.42 -11.02
CA LEU A 282 -0.86 8.68 -10.13
C LEU A 282 -0.55 7.32 -10.77
#